data_AF-A0A4U0PYA5-F1
#
_entry.id   AF-A0A4U0PYA5-F1
#
_cell.length_a   1.000
_cell.length_b   1.000
_cell.length_c   1.000
_cell.angle_alpha   90.00
_cell.angle_beta   90.00
_cell.angle_gamma   90.00
#
_symmetry.space_group_name_H-M   'P 1'
#
loop_
_entity.id
_entity.type
_entity.pdbx_description
1 polymer ?
#
loop_
_entity_poly.entity_id
_entity_poly.type
_entity_poly.pdbx_seq_one_letter_code
_entity_poly.pdbx_strand_id
1 'polypeptide(L)'
;MAVRLLVFKLAVSSSYAENIEYEAEGDDFDTVQWWLGADEAWRVRTYAVDHDIHVHHVAQPLAETLARQNTEKHYGDVLGETLAFDLAGVDDAAGIARIATQLGGRFDVAGNGHYGFWNPTAADYSTKTQPE
;
A
#
# COMPACT_ATOMS: atom_id res chain seq x y z
N MET A 1 -4.36 -3.01 19.23
CA MET A 1 -2.88 -2.95 19.25
C MET A 1 -2.49 -1.84 18.30
N ALA A 2 -1.53 -0.98 18.62
CA ALA A 2 -1.19 0.11 17.69
C ALA A 2 -0.54 -0.46 16.42
N VAL A 3 -1.06 -0.07 15.26
CA VAL A 3 -0.56 -0.40 13.93
C VAL A 3 -0.12 0.89 13.26
N ARG A 4 0.96 0.81 12.49
CA ARG A 4 1.39 1.90 11.60
C ARG A 4 1.13 1.51 10.15
N LEU A 5 0.36 2.33 9.43
CA LEU A 5 0.24 2.23 7.98
C LEU A 5 1.16 3.26 7.33
N LEU A 6 2.13 2.81 6.53
CA LEU A 6 2.91 3.67 5.65
C LEU A 6 2.37 3.57 4.25
N VAL A 7 2.19 4.70 3.58
CA VAL A 7 1.72 4.78 2.20
C VAL A 7 2.75 5.54 1.37
N PHE A 8 3.26 4.90 0.34
CA PHE A 8 4.17 5.49 -0.64
C PHE A 8 3.42 5.57 -1.96
N LYS A 9 3.11 6.79 -2.40
CA LYS A 9 2.52 7.07 -3.71
C LYS A 9 3.65 7.20 -4.71
N LEU A 10 3.63 6.37 -5.75
CA LEU A 10 4.62 6.44 -6.81
C LEU A 10 4.19 7.49 -7.85
N ALA A 11 5.15 8.06 -8.55
CA ALA A 11 4.93 8.98 -9.67
C ALA A 11 4.67 8.23 -11.00
N VAL A 12 4.39 6.93 -10.91
CA VAL A 12 4.17 6.04 -12.06
C VAL A 12 2.88 5.25 -11.90
N SER A 13 2.34 4.83 -13.02
CA SER A 13 1.24 3.88 -13.15
C SER A 13 1.72 2.71 -14.00
N SER A 14 1.65 1.49 -13.49
CA SER A 14 2.23 0.33 -14.17
C SER A 14 1.30 -0.89 -14.19
N SER A 15 1.64 -1.86 -15.04
CA SER A 15 1.08 -3.23 -15.04
C SER A 15 2.25 -4.21 -15.01
N TYR A 16 2.22 -5.13 -14.04
CA TYR A 16 3.22 -6.19 -13.97
C TYR A 16 3.03 -7.22 -15.09
N ALA A 17 1.79 -7.55 -15.42
CA ALA A 17 1.47 -8.55 -16.44
C ALA A 17 1.94 -8.16 -17.84
N GLU A 18 1.73 -6.89 -18.20
CA GLU A 18 2.06 -6.35 -19.53
C GLU A 18 3.48 -5.78 -19.59
N ASN A 19 4.17 -5.68 -18.45
CA ASN A 19 5.50 -5.08 -18.32
C ASN A 19 5.57 -3.66 -18.91
N ILE A 20 4.61 -2.81 -18.51
CA ILE A 20 4.46 -1.42 -18.94
C ILE A 20 4.44 -0.49 -17.75
N GLU A 21 4.99 0.72 -17.93
CA GLU A 21 5.05 1.78 -16.92
C GLU A 21 4.88 3.14 -17.63
N TYR A 22 4.06 4.00 -17.04
CA TYR A 22 3.80 5.37 -17.50
C TYR A 22 3.97 6.35 -16.34
N GLU A 23 4.16 7.63 -16.66
CA GLU A 23 4.01 8.70 -15.66
C GLU A 23 2.57 8.71 -15.14
N ALA A 24 2.39 8.86 -13.83
CA ALA A 24 1.07 8.86 -13.22
C ALA A 24 0.28 10.14 -13.57
N GLU A 25 -1.02 9.99 -13.82
CA GLU A 25 -1.95 11.11 -14.04
C GLU A 25 -3.09 11.05 -13.02
N GLY A 26 -3.31 12.14 -12.28
CA GLY A 26 -4.39 12.22 -11.30
C GLY A 26 -4.26 11.19 -10.18
N ASP A 27 -5.30 10.35 -10.01
CA ASP A 27 -5.35 9.28 -8.99
C ASP A 27 -4.90 7.91 -9.51
N ASP A 28 -4.51 7.82 -10.79
CA ASP A 28 -4.00 6.61 -11.41
C ASP A 28 -2.49 6.50 -11.19
N PHE A 29 -2.11 6.07 -9.99
CA PHE A 29 -0.73 5.79 -9.60
C PHE A 29 -0.59 4.48 -8.85
N ASP A 30 0.59 3.88 -8.96
CA ASP A 30 0.97 2.73 -8.16
C ASP A 30 1.19 3.13 -6.69
N THR A 31 0.96 2.18 -5.79
CA THR A 31 1.31 2.36 -4.38
C THR A 31 2.20 1.25 -3.89
N VAL A 32 3.10 1.59 -2.97
CA VAL A 32 3.74 0.63 -2.05
C VAL A 32 3.27 1.01 -0.66
N GLN A 33 2.73 0.07 0.08
CA GLN A 33 2.19 0.30 1.41
C GLN A 33 2.73 -0.71 2.39
N TRP A 34 2.95 -0.29 3.63
CA TRP A 34 3.38 -1.15 4.71
C TRP A 34 2.42 -1.08 5.88
N TRP A 35 1.82 -2.21 6.22
CA TRP A 35 1.06 -2.41 7.45
C TRP A 35 2.00 -3.00 8.49
N LEU A 36 2.41 -2.20 9.47
CA LEU A 36 3.37 -2.58 10.51
C LEU A 36 2.60 -2.91 11.79
N GLY A 37 2.40 -4.19 12.03
CA GLY A 37 1.80 -4.73 13.24
C GLY A 37 2.82 -5.03 14.34
N ALA A 38 2.30 -5.43 15.50
CA ALA A 38 3.13 -5.74 16.67
C ALA A 38 3.93 -7.03 16.52
N ASP A 39 3.42 -8.00 15.75
CA ASP A 39 3.98 -9.35 15.60
C ASP A 39 4.40 -9.68 14.16
N GLU A 40 3.84 -8.95 13.19
CA GLU A 40 4.03 -9.18 11.75
C GLU A 40 3.93 -7.87 10.98
N ALA A 41 4.42 -7.88 9.75
CA ALA A 41 4.26 -6.77 8.82
C ALA A 41 3.86 -7.27 7.44
N TRP A 42 3.15 -6.42 6.70
CA TRP A 42 2.68 -6.71 5.36
C TRP A 42 3.07 -5.59 4.41
N ARG A 43 3.72 -5.94 3.29
CA ARG A 43 3.93 -5.03 2.18
C ARG A 43 2.86 -5.27 1.13
N VAL A 44 2.13 -4.24 0.76
CA VAL A 44 1.09 -4.28 -0.26
C VAL A 44 1.50 -3.36 -1.40
N ARG A 45 1.63 -3.91 -2.61
CA ARG A 45 1.87 -3.12 -3.82
C ARG A 45 0.65 -3.19 -4.71
N THR A 46 0.17 -2.03 -5.18
CA THR A 46 -0.94 -1.93 -6.13
C THR A 46 -0.43 -1.39 -7.45
N TYR A 47 -0.92 -1.97 -8.54
CA TYR A 47 -0.60 -1.59 -9.92
C TYR A 47 -1.81 -0.92 -10.55
N ALA A 48 -1.70 0.36 -10.90
CA ALA A 48 -2.87 1.15 -11.31
C ALA A 48 -3.43 0.74 -12.68
N VAL A 49 -2.59 0.32 -13.64
CA VAL A 49 -3.04 0.05 -15.02
C VAL A 49 -3.98 -1.16 -15.10
N ASP A 50 -3.63 -2.24 -14.40
CA ASP A 50 -4.38 -3.50 -14.46
C ASP A 50 -5.09 -3.83 -13.15
N HIS A 51 -5.04 -2.98 -12.14
CA HIS A 51 -5.57 -3.25 -10.81
C HIS A 51 -5.06 -4.57 -10.20
N ASP A 52 -3.80 -4.92 -10.47
CA ASP A 52 -3.12 -6.03 -9.80
C ASP A 52 -2.64 -5.62 -8.40
N ILE A 53 -2.52 -6.59 -7.50
CA ILE A 53 -2.05 -6.41 -6.13
C ILE A 53 -1.08 -7.52 -5.73
N HIS A 54 0.12 -7.11 -5.31
CA HIS A 54 1.14 -8.01 -4.79
C HIS A 54 1.28 -7.81 -3.29
N VAL A 55 1.10 -8.89 -2.53
CA VAL A 55 1.17 -8.86 -1.07
C VAL A 55 2.32 -9.73 -0.60
N HIS A 56 3.19 -9.17 0.22
CA HIS A 56 4.31 -9.86 0.84
C HIS A 56 4.19 -9.82 2.36
N HIS A 57 4.19 -11.01 2.96
CA HIS A 57 4.12 -11.18 4.41
C HIS A 57 5.51 -11.27 5.02
N VAL A 58 5.75 -10.51 6.08
CA VAL A 58 6.92 -10.58 6.94
C VAL A 58 6.45 -11.09 8.31
N ALA A 59 6.75 -12.36 8.61
CA ALA A 59 6.31 -13.06 9.82
C ALA A 59 7.10 -12.64 11.09
N GLN A 60 7.39 -11.35 11.20
CA GLN A 60 8.05 -10.72 12.33
C GLN A 60 7.76 -9.21 12.31
N PRO A 61 7.93 -8.51 13.44
CA PRO A 61 7.80 -7.06 13.49
C PRO A 61 8.86 -6.40 12.59
N LEU A 62 8.47 -5.32 11.92
CA LEU A 62 9.35 -4.55 11.05
C LEU A 62 9.38 -3.08 11.48
N ALA A 63 10.58 -2.54 11.65
CA ALA A 63 10.76 -1.12 11.97
C ALA A 63 10.36 -0.23 10.78
N GLU A 64 9.69 0.89 11.06
CA GLU A 64 9.30 1.89 10.04
C GLU A 64 10.51 2.37 9.21
N THR A 65 11.67 2.56 9.85
CA THR A 65 12.90 2.97 9.16
C THR A 65 13.36 1.95 8.13
N LEU A 66 13.23 0.65 8.42
CA LEU A 66 13.61 -0.42 7.51
C LEU A 66 12.63 -0.53 6.33
N ALA A 67 11.33 -0.35 6.58
CA ALA A 67 10.30 -0.30 5.54
C ALA A 67 10.54 0.88 4.57
N ARG A 68 10.88 2.05 5.11
CA ARG A 68 11.25 3.25 4.32
C ARG A 68 12.50 3.00 3.49
N GLN A 69 13.59 2.54 4.11
CA GLN A 69 14.85 2.23 3.41
C GLN A 69 14.66 1.17 2.32
N ASN A 70 13.84 0.15 2.56
CA ASN A 70 13.52 -0.84 1.54
C ASN A 70 12.80 -0.19 0.35
N THR A 71 11.79 0.64 0.63
CA THR A 71 11.01 1.30 -0.42
C THR A 71 11.87 2.30 -1.21
N GLU A 72 12.64 3.14 -0.54
CA GLU A 72 13.56 4.10 -1.16
C GLU A 72 14.63 3.40 -2.02
N LYS A 73 15.17 2.27 -1.55
CA LYS A 73 16.16 1.50 -2.32
C LYS A 73 15.60 0.97 -3.66
N HIS A 74 14.33 0.61 -3.69
CA HIS A 74 13.71 -0.04 -4.86
C HIS A 74 12.91 0.91 -5.75
N TYR A 75 12.39 2.01 -5.20
CA TYR A 75 11.47 2.93 -5.88
C TYR A 75 11.89 4.39 -5.75
N GLY A 76 13.09 4.68 -5.24
CA GLY A 76 13.53 6.06 -4.98
C GLY A 76 13.44 6.99 -6.18
N ASP A 77 13.66 6.47 -7.39
CA ASP A 77 13.61 7.25 -8.63
C ASP A 77 12.18 7.64 -9.05
N VAL A 78 11.17 6.91 -8.58
CA VAL A 78 9.74 7.11 -8.90
C VAL A 78 8.91 7.40 -7.65
N LEU A 79 9.54 7.71 -6.52
CA LEU A 79 8.84 7.98 -5.28
C LEU A 79 8.29 9.41 -5.29
N GLY A 80 6.97 9.56 -5.22
CA GLY A 80 6.31 10.87 -5.20
C GLY A 80 6.08 11.38 -3.78
N GLU A 81 5.17 10.74 -3.05
CA GLU A 81 4.72 11.18 -1.73
C GLU A 81 4.78 10.03 -0.72
N THR A 82 5.13 10.33 0.53
CA THR A 82 5.09 9.35 1.63
C THR A 82 4.25 9.86 2.78
N LEU A 83 3.29 9.05 3.20
CA LEU A 83 2.34 9.33 4.26
C LEU A 83 2.40 8.22 5.32
N ALA A 84 2.02 8.55 6.55
CA ALA A 84 2.03 7.59 7.65
C ALA A 84 0.87 7.84 8.62
N PHE A 85 0.20 6.77 9.01
CA PHE A 85 -1.01 6.80 9.82
C PHE A 85 -0.92 5.81 10.98
N ASP A 86 -1.40 6.23 12.15
CA ASP A 86 -1.56 5.36 13.31
C ASP A 86 -2.99 4.86 13.39
N LEU A 87 -3.15 3.54 13.52
CA LEU A 87 -4.43 2.85 13.61
C LEU A 87 -4.45 1.94 14.83
N ALA A 88 -5.63 1.71 15.42
CA ALA A 88 -5.80 0.73 16.50
C ALA A 88 -5.92 -0.72 16.01
N GLY A 89 -6.09 -0.93 14.70
CA GLY A 89 -6.33 -2.21 14.03
C GLY A 89 -7.02 -2.03 12.67
N VAL A 90 -7.32 -3.14 11.99
CA VAL A 90 -8.10 -3.14 10.72
C VAL A 90 -9.56 -2.72 10.90
N ASP A 91 -10.04 -2.71 12.13
CA ASP A 91 -11.40 -2.35 12.56
C ASP A 91 -11.49 -0.94 13.15
N ASP A 92 -10.39 -0.16 13.11
CA ASP A 92 -10.35 1.23 13.59
C ASP A 92 -11.14 2.17 12.68
N ALA A 93 -12.47 2.17 12.82
CA ALA A 93 -13.37 2.98 12.01
C ALA A 93 -13.03 4.48 12.05
N ALA A 94 -12.55 5.00 13.19
CA ALA A 94 -12.18 6.40 13.32
C ALA A 94 -10.88 6.71 12.57
N GLY A 95 -9.88 5.84 12.68
CA GLY A 95 -8.64 5.95 11.91
C GLY A 95 -8.87 5.82 10.40
N ILE A 96 -9.68 4.85 9.98
CA ILE A 96 -10.06 4.61 8.59
C ILE A 96 -10.81 5.82 8.01
N ALA A 97 -11.76 6.39 8.74
CA ALA A 97 -12.49 7.58 8.30
C ALA A 97 -11.56 8.80 8.10
N ARG A 98 -10.51 8.94 8.93
CA ARG A 98 -9.50 10.00 8.75
C ARG A 98 -8.69 9.80 7.47
N ILE A 99 -8.26 8.57 7.18
CA ILE A 99 -7.55 8.24 5.94
C ILE A 99 -8.42 8.60 4.74
N ALA A 100 -9.68 8.15 4.71
CA ALA A 100 -10.61 8.45 3.63
C ALA A 100 -10.90 9.95 3.47
N THR A 101 -10.98 10.70 4.58
CA THR A 101 -11.19 12.16 4.54
C THR A 101 -9.96 12.89 4.01
N GLN A 102 -8.75 12.42 4.35
CA GLN A 102 -7.51 13.08 3.98
C GLN A 102 -7.07 12.75 2.55
N LEU A 103 -7.25 11.49 2.13
CA LEU A 103 -6.72 10.98 0.87
C LEU A 103 -7.79 10.68 -0.18
N GLY A 104 -9.07 10.69 0.18
CA GLY A 104 -10.12 10.13 -0.66
C GLY A 104 -10.01 8.60 -0.77
N GLY A 105 -10.61 8.04 -1.81
CA GLY A 105 -10.58 6.60 -2.07
C GLY A 105 -11.29 5.76 -1.00
N ARG A 106 -10.84 4.51 -0.86
CA ARG A 106 -11.38 3.51 0.07
C ARG A 106 -10.26 2.89 0.90
N PHE A 107 -10.57 2.41 2.10
CA PHE A 107 -9.67 1.55 2.84
C PHE A 107 -10.19 0.11 2.74
N ASP A 108 -9.34 -0.80 2.27
CA ASP A 108 -9.67 -2.19 2.06
C ASP A 108 -9.01 -3.07 3.13
N VAL A 109 -9.82 -3.88 3.80
CA VAL A 109 -9.35 -4.89 4.75
C VAL A 109 -9.19 -6.20 4.00
N ALA A 110 -8.02 -6.84 4.16
CA ALA A 110 -7.76 -8.13 3.53
C ALA A 110 -8.71 -9.21 4.06
N GLY A 111 -9.07 -10.18 3.23
CA GLY A 111 -10.01 -11.25 3.62
C GLY A 111 -9.54 -12.12 4.79
N ASN A 112 -8.25 -12.12 5.12
CA ASN A 112 -7.74 -12.79 6.33
C ASN A 112 -7.92 -11.95 7.61
N GLY A 113 -8.18 -10.65 7.51
CA GLY A 113 -8.34 -9.73 8.64
C GLY A 113 -7.03 -9.28 9.32
N HIS A 114 -5.87 -9.63 8.77
CA HIS A 114 -4.56 -9.35 9.39
C HIS A 114 -3.99 -7.98 9.02
N TYR A 115 -4.34 -7.47 7.84
CA TYR A 115 -3.88 -6.19 7.33
C TYR A 115 -4.97 -5.47 6.55
N GLY A 116 -4.77 -4.18 6.35
CA GLY A 116 -5.53 -3.40 5.39
C GLY A 116 -4.61 -2.43 4.64
N PHE A 117 -5.14 -1.88 3.56
CA PHE A 117 -4.42 -0.95 2.70
C PHE A 117 -5.38 0.12 2.17
N TRP A 118 -4.84 1.27 1.80
CA TRP A 118 -5.59 2.33 1.16
C TRP A 118 -5.64 2.12 -0.35
N ASN A 119 -6.81 2.32 -0.93
CA ASN A 119 -7.11 2.16 -2.33
C ASN A 119 -7.52 3.53 -2.91
N PRO A 120 -6.64 4.18 -3.69
CA PRO A 120 -6.86 5.56 -4.14
C PRO A 120 -8.09 5.71 -5.03
N THR A 121 -8.30 4.77 -5.95
CA THR A 121 -9.37 4.83 -6.96
C THR A 121 -10.65 4.11 -6.54
N ALA A 122 -10.65 3.48 -5.36
CA ALA A 122 -11.71 2.56 -4.91
C ALA A 122 -12.01 1.43 -5.92
N ALA A 123 -11.04 1.10 -6.79
CA ALA A 123 -11.14 0.03 -7.76
C ALA A 123 -11.10 -1.35 -7.11
N ASP A 124 -11.58 -2.38 -7.80
CA ASP A 124 -11.50 -3.74 -7.30
C ASP A 124 -10.14 -4.35 -7.65
N TYR A 125 -9.20 -4.29 -6.70
CA TYR A 125 -7.90 -4.93 -6.79
C TYR A 125 -7.98 -6.42 -6.50
N SER A 126 -7.26 -7.22 -7.29
CA SER A 126 -7.14 -8.67 -7.09
C SER A 126 -5.78 -9.15 -7.57
N THR A 127 -5.21 -10.17 -6.95
CA THR A 127 -3.93 -10.73 -7.40
C THR A 127 -4.12 -11.41 -8.75
N LYS A 128 -3.52 -10.84 -9.79
CA LYS A 128 -3.53 -11.30 -11.18
C LYS A 128 -2.21 -11.96 -11.56
N THR A 129 -1.11 -11.47 -11.01
CA THR A 129 0.23 -12.03 -11.21
C THR A 129 0.93 -12.29 -9.89
N GLN A 130 2.02 -13.06 -9.93
CA GLN A 130 2.93 -13.21 -8.81
C GLN A 130 4.31 -12.75 -9.26
N PRO A 131 5.03 -11.95 -8.45
CA PRO A 131 6.40 -11.60 -8.75
C PRO A 131 7.28 -12.85 -8.70
N GLU A 132 8.17 -12.99 -9.69
CA GLU A 132 9.17 -14.08 -9.76
C GLU A 132 10.16 -14.07 -8.57
#